data_AF-A0A2A2M0L8-F1
#
_entry.id   AF-A0A2A2M0L8-F1
#
_cell.length_a   1.000
_cell.length_b   1.000
_cell.length_c   1.000
_cell.angle_alpha   90.00
_cell.angle_beta   90.00
_cell.angle_gamma   90.00
#
_symmetry.space_group_name_H-M   'P 1'
#
loop_
_entity.id
_entity.type
_entity.pdbx_description
1 polymer ?
#
loop_
_entity_poly.entity_id
_entity_poly.type
_entity_poly.pdbx_seq_one_letter_code
_entity_poly.pdbx_strand_id
1 'polypeptide(L)'
;MDGETDSTEGPSQSSDEFAQLKTVDDNSFNSKIKERRPNCQRCAQHNVVNRLKGHKRICPFKECFCAKCQVVVERQKLMADQIKLRRKQKREKAMVERTQETSTPQNDSDSGSICLKCTQQALGYQQLLSLLDPSAASSAPLLTLSAVLSACPHKD
;
A
#
# COMPACT_ATOMS: atom_id res chain seq x y z
N MET A 1 12.90 -50.73 -73.20
CA MET A 1 12.71 -50.62 -71.74
C MET A 1 13.81 -49.73 -71.25
N ASP A 2 13.40 -48.56 -70.82
CA ASP A 2 14.12 -47.30 -70.89
C ASP A 2 15.30 -47.24 -69.93
N GLY A 3 16.38 -46.62 -70.41
CA GLY A 3 17.60 -46.36 -69.68
C GLY A 3 17.63 -44.97 -69.02
N GLU A 4 18.66 -44.82 -68.18
CA GLU A 4 19.39 -43.59 -67.84
C GLU A 4 18.64 -42.50 -67.04
N THR A 5 18.95 -42.34 -65.74
CA THR A 5 20.00 -41.49 -65.12
C THR A 5 19.53 -40.09 -64.78
N ASP A 6 19.98 -39.64 -63.61
CA ASP A 6 20.40 -38.28 -63.27
C ASP A 6 19.34 -37.17 -63.28
N SER A 7 19.06 -36.63 -62.10
CA SER A 7 18.44 -35.31 -61.95
C SER A 7 19.45 -34.38 -61.28
N THR A 8 20.15 -33.71 -62.18
CA THR A 8 20.87 -32.44 -62.08
C THR A 8 20.32 -31.43 -61.06
N GLU A 9 21.28 -30.76 -60.44
CA GLU A 9 21.19 -29.60 -59.55
C GLU A 9 20.53 -28.36 -60.19
N GLY A 10 20.05 -27.45 -59.34
CA GLY A 10 19.73 -26.07 -59.72
C GLY A 10 19.40 -25.17 -58.52
N PRO A 11 20.25 -24.18 -58.17
CA PRO A 11 20.01 -23.19 -57.12
C PRO A 11 19.43 -21.89 -57.70
N SER A 12 18.63 -21.15 -56.94
CA SER A 12 18.41 -19.72 -57.18
C SER A 12 18.06 -18.98 -55.89
N GLN A 13 18.91 -18.01 -55.57
CA GLN A 13 18.79 -17.03 -54.50
C GLN A 13 18.03 -15.78 -55.00
N SER A 14 17.65 -14.94 -54.02
CA SER A 14 17.20 -13.53 -54.09
C SER A 14 15.70 -13.31 -54.26
N SER A 15 15.05 -12.33 -53.61
CA SER A 15 15.38 -11.47 -52.46
C SER A 15 14.08 -10.73 -52.09
N ASP A 16 14.04 -10.21 -50.85
CA ASP A 16 13.13 -9.15 -50.38
C ASP A 16 11.65 -9.54 -50.16
N GLU A 17 10.89 -9.09 -49.18
CA GLU A 17 11.04 -8.29 -47.96
C GLU A 17 9.58 -8.19 -47.46
N PHE A 18 9.22 -8.65 -46.26
CA PHE A 18 8.27 -7.92 -45.37
C PHE A 18 8.01 -8.64 -44.02
N ALA A 19 8.43 -7.96 -42.95
CA ALA A 19 7.85 -7.90 -41.60
C ALA A 19 7.64 -9.19 -40.78
N GLN A 20 8.72 -9.52 -40.06
CA GLN A 20 8.77 -10.30 -38.82
C GLN A 20 7.73 -9.82 -37.77
N LEU A 21 6.68 -10.59 -37.53
CA LEU A 21 5.88 -10.50 -36.30
C LEU A 21 6.69 -11.14 -35.15
N LYS A 22 7.25 -10.30 -34.28
CA LYS A 22 7.85 -10.73 -33.00
C LYS A 22 6.76 -10.82 -31.94
N THR A 23 6.45 -12.04 -31.49
CA THR A 23 5.66 -12.27 -30.27
C THR A 23 6.52 -12.89 -29.19
N VAL A 24 6.71 -12.08 -28.14
CA VAL A 24 6.91 -12.37 -26.71
C VAL A 24 8.05 -13.29 -26.28
N ASP A 25 9.07 -12.65 -25.71
CA ASP A 25 10.11 -13.25 -24.88
C ASP A 25 9.53 -13.80 -23.57
N ASP A 26 9.24 -15.10 -23.53
CA ASP A 26 9.03 -15.84 -22.27
C ASP A 26 10.39 -16.28 -21.72
N ASN A 27 11.04 -15.39 -20.97
CA ASN A 27 12.14 -15.77 -20.09
C ASN A 27 12.20 -14.84 -18.87
N SER A 28 11.48 -15.20 -17.81
CA SER A 28 11.46 -14.45 -16.55
C SER A 28 11.61 -15.35 -15.32
N PHE A 29 12.73 -16.07 -15.24
CA PHE A 29 13.32 -16.51 -13.98
C PHE A 29 14.55 -15.65 -13.66
N ASN A 30 14.34 -14.38 -13.30
CA ASN A 30 15.37 -13.61 -12.59
C ASN A 30 14.75 -12.47 -11.79
N SER A 31 14.70 -12.66 -10.47
CA SER A 31 14.18 -11.76 -9.45
C SER A 31 15.08 -10.53 -9.23
N LYS A 32 15.24 -9.71 -10.26
CA LYS A 32 15.72 -8.32 -10.12
C LYS A 32 14.50 -7.41 -10.10
N ILE A 33 14.40 -6.52 -9.11
CA ILE A 33 13.33 -5.52 -8.99
C ILE A 33 13.37 -4.63 -10.24
N LYS A 34 12.68 -5.05 -11.30
CA LYS A 34 12.43 -4.22 -12.48
C LYS A 34 11.44 -3.16 -12.03
N GLU A 35 11.84 -1.89 -12.14
CA GLU A 35 10.98 -0.74 -11.92
C GLU A 35 9.62 -1.00 -12.59
N ARG A 36 8.56 -1.11 -11.78
CA ARG A 36 7.22 -1.42 -12.27
C ARG A 36 6.78 -0.25 -13.15
N ARG A 37 6.71 -0.46 -14.47
CA ARG A 37 6.23 0.53 -15.42
C ARG A 37 4.72 0.40 -15.57
N PRO A 38 3.91 1.31 -15.00
CA PRO A 38 2.46 1.16 -15.04
C PRO A 38 1.89 1.41 -16.45
N ASN A 39 0.86 0.64 -16.79
CA ASN A 39 0.04 0.84 -17.98
C ASN A 39 -1.20 1.68 -17.65
N CYS A 40 -1.89 2.17 -18.69
CA CYS A 40 -3.11 2.93 -18.55
C CYS A 40 -4.28 1.99 -18.23
N GLN A 41 -4.83 2.11 -17.02
CA GLN A 41 -5.95 1.29 -16.57
C GLN A 41 -7.19 1.42 -17.47
N ARG A 42 -7.48 2.61 -18.00
CA ARG A 42 -8.61 2.83 -18.93
C ARG A 42 -8.41 2.07 -20.24
N CYS A 43 -7.22 2.14 -20.85
CA CYS A 43 -6.92 1.35 -22.05
C CYS A 43 -7.01 -0.16 -21.78
N ALA A 44 -6.54 -0.60 -20.62
CA ALA A 44 -6.63 -2.02 -20.23
C ALA A 44 -8.08 -2.52 -20.15
N GLN A 45 -9.06 -1.70 -19.76
CA GLN A 45 -10.49 -2.09 -19.78
C GLN A 45 -11.05 -2.34 -21.19
N HIS A 46 -10.35 -1.84 -22.22
CA HIS A 46 -10.65 -1.99 -23.63
C HIS A 46 -9.66 -2.92 -24.35
N ASN A 47 -8.90 -3.73 -23.61
CA ASN A 47 -7.90 -4.67 -24.14
C ASN A 47 -6.75 -4.01 -24.92
N VAL A 48 -6.50 -2.71 -24.70
CA VAL A 48 -5.39 -1.96 -25.29
C VAL A 48 -4.32 -1.72 -24.24
N VAL A 49 -3.05 -2.02 -24.55
CA VAL A 49 -1.93 -1.80 -23.63
C VAL A 49 -1.15 -0.56 -24.02
N ASN A 50 -1.38 0.53 -23.28
CA ASN A 50 -0.62 1.76 -23.43
C ASN A 50 0.13 2.08 -22.13
N ARG A 51 1.38 2.53 -22.24
CA ARG A 51 2.16 2.98 -21.08
C ARG A 51 1.53 4.24 -20.49
N LEU A 52 1.43 4.34 -19.17
CA LEU A 52 0.75 5.47 -18.53
C LEU A 52 1.54 6.79 -18.64
N LYS A 53 2.88 6.72 -18.67
CA LYS A 53 3.75 7.90 -18.78
C LYS A 53 3.46 8.66 -20.08
N GLY A 54 3.01 9.92 -19.97
CA GLY A 54 2.64 10.78 -21.11
C GLY A 54 1.27 10.51 -21.73
N HIS A 55 0.61 9.39 -21.40
CA HIS A 55 -0.59 8.94 -22.11
C HIS A 55 -1.91 9.55 -21.59
N LYS A 56 -1.94 10.17 -20.40
CA LYS A 56 -3.18 10.65 -19.76
C LYS A 56 -4.01 11.60 -20.64
N ARG A 57 -3.37 12.49 -21.41
CA ARG A 57 -4.07 13.49 -22.24
C ARG A 57 -4.50 12.96 -23.61
N ILE A 58 -3.72 12.05 -24.18
CA ILE A 58 -3.94 11.45 -25.50
C ILE A 58 -4.71 10.13 -25.44
N CYS A 59 -5.20 9.75 -24.26
CA CYS A 59 -5.90 8.49 -24.07
C CYS A 59 -7.21 8.50 -24.86
N PRO A 60 -7.43 7.55 -25.79
CA PRO A 60 -8.67 7.49 -26.58
C PRO A 60 -9.90 7.23 -25.72
N PHE A 61 -9.71 6.59 -24.55
CA PHE A 61 -10.78 6.24 -23.61
C PHE A 61 -10.87 7.21 -22.41
N LYS A 62 -10.27 8.40 -22.50
CA LYS A 62 -10.23 9.40 -21.41
C LYS A 62 -11.64 9.75 -20.92
N GLU A 63 -12.57 9.93 -21.86
CA GLU A 63 -13.98 10.29 -21.62
C GLU A 63 -14.93 9.10 -21.84
N CYS A 64 -14.44 7.86 -21.77
CA CYS A 64 -15.29 6.68 -21.85
C CYS A 64 -16.12 6.51 -20.55
N PHE A 65 -17.43 6.28 -20.70
CA PHE A 65 -18.41 6.08 -19.63
C PHE A 65 -18.97 4.65 -19.54
N CYS A 66 -18.32 3.66 -20.16
CA CYS A 66 -18.76 2.28 -20.03
C CYS A 66 -18.61 1.78 -18.57
N ALA A 67 -19.39 0.76 -18.19
CA ALA A 67 -19.38 0.20 -16.83
C ALA A 67 -17.96 -0.16 -16.33
N LYS A 68 -17.13 -0.77 -17.20
CA LYS A 68 -15.74 -1.10 -16.89
C LYS A 68 -14.89 0.13 -16.55
N CYS A 69 -15.05 1.24 -17.29
CA CYS A 69 -14.34 2.48 -17.02
C CYS A 69 -14.86 3.20 -15.78
N GLN A 70 -16.15 3.10 -15.45
CA GLN A 70 -16.71 3.66 -14.22
C GLN A 70 -16.08 3.02 -12.97
N VAL A 71 -15.92 1.69 -12.96
CA VAL A 71 -15.22 0.97 -11.87
C VAL A 71 -13.78 1.48 -11.69
N VAL A 72 -13.08 1.78 -12.78
CA VAL A 72 -11.72 2.36 -12.71
C VAL A 72 -11.73 3.74 -12.06
N VAL A 73 -12.72 4.59 -12.36
CA VAL A 73 -12.86 5.92 -11.75
C VAL A 73 -13.12 5.82 -10.26
N GLU A 74 -14.06 4.96 -9.85
CA GLU A 74 -14.38 4.74 -8.44
C GLU A 74 -13.17 4.20 -7.67
N ARG A 75 -12.45 3.23 -8.25
CA ARG A 75 -11.20 2.71 -7.67
C ARG A 75 -10.15 3.82 -7.52
N GLN A 76 -10.00 4.71 -8.49
CA GLN A 76 -9.07 5.83 -8.41
C GLN A 76 -9.43 6.80 -7.29
N LYS A 77 -10.72 7.08 -7.10
CA LYS A 77 -11.21 7.91 -6.00
C LYS A 77 -10.84 7.29 -4.65
N LEU A 78 -11.15 6.01 -4.46
CA LEU A 78 -10.80 5.27 -3.24
C LEU A 78 -9.28 5.28 -2.96
N MET A 79 -8.47 5.05 -3.99
CA MET A 79 -7.00 5.12 -3.83
C MET A 79 -6.52 6.52 -3.47
N ALA A 80 -7.10 7.57 -4.06
CA ALA A 80 -6.76 8.96 -3.73
C ALA A 80 -7.05 9.27 -2.25
N ASP A 81 -8.22 8.85 -1.76
CA ASP A 81 -8.62 9.03 -0.36
C ASP A 81 -7.69 8.25 0.58
N GLN A 82 -7.37 7.00 0.25
CA GLN A 82 -6.44 6.18 1.03
C GLN A 82 -5.03 6.78 1.08
N ILE A 83 -4.53 7.30 -0.05
CA ILE A 83 -3.23 7.99 -0.12
C ILE A 83 -3.26 9.27 0.72
N LYS A 84 -4.34 10.04 0.66
CA LYS A 84 -4.53 11.25 1.46
C LYS A 84 -4.48 10.94 2.96
N LEU A 85 -5.22 9.92 3.41
CA LEU A 85 -5.21 9.47 4.79
C LEU A 85 -3.80 9.05 5.24
N ARG A 86 -3.12 8.20 4.46
CA ARG A 86 -1.78 7.73 4.80
C ARG A 86 -0.76 8.88 4.87
N ARG A 87 -0.85 9.85 3.95
CA ARG A 87 0.01 11.05 3.97
C ARG A 87 -0.26 11.92 5.20
N LYS A 88 -1.52 12.07 5.61
CA LYS A 88 -1.89 12.78 6.84
C LYS A 88 -1.28 12.09 8.07
N GLN A 89 -1.51 10.79 8.22
CA GLN A 89 -0.96 9.99 9.33
C GLN A 89 0.57 10.04 9.37
N LYS A 90 1.26 9.96 8.22
CA LYS A 90 2.72 10.08 8.16
C LYS A 90 3.21 11.45 8.63
N ARG A 91 2.49 12.52 8.29
CA ARG A 91 2.83 13.88 8.73
C ARG A 91 2.61 14.05 10.23
N GLU A 92 1.50 13.54 10.77
CA GLU A 92 1.20 13.58 12.20
C GLU A 92 2.25 12.81 13.01
N LYS A 93 2.62 11.61 12.56
CA LYS A 93 3.70 10.82 13.20
C LYS A 93 5.04 11.57 13.21
N ALA A 94 5.43 12.16 12.08
CA ALA A 94 6.67 12.94 11.99
C ALA A 94 6.65 14.21 12.86
N MET A 95 5.47 14.79 13.13
CA MET A 95 5.32 15.92 14.04
C MET A 95 5.45 15.48 15.50
N VAL A 96 4.83 14.36 15.89
CA VAL A 96 4.94 13.79 17.25
C VAL A 96 6.39 13.42 17.56
N GLU A 97 7.08 12.77 16.63
CA GLU A 97 8.50 12.40 16.77
C GLU A 97 9.39 13.63 17.00
N ARG A 98 9.18 14.72 16.24
CA ARG A 98 9.95 15.97 16.42
C ARG A 98 9.72 16.64 17.77
N THR A 99 8.52 16.58 18.33
CA THR A 99 8.22 17.20 19.63
C THR A 99 8.91 16.46 20.79
N GLN A 100 9.14 15.15 20.65
CA GLN A 100 9.81 14.32 21.67
C GLN A 100 11.33 14.55 21.72
N GLU A 101 11.95 15.02 20.64
CA GLU A 101 13.40 15.29 20.58
C GLU A 101 13.80 16.64 21.20
N THR A 102 12.84 17.53 21.51
CA THR A 102 13.10 18.84 22.15
C THR A 102 12.90 18.88 23.65
N SER A 103 12.43 17.77 24.26
CA SER A 103 12.55 17.55 25.70
C SER A 103 13.86 16.85 26.00
N THR A 104 14.92 17.64 26.22
CA THR A 104 16.08 17.21 26.99
C THR A 104 15.62 16.52 28.28
N PRO A 105 16.05 15.29 28.60
CA PRO A 105 15.86 14.74 29.93
C PRO A 105 16.80 15.52 30.86
N GLN A 106 16.28 16.57 31.50
CA GLN A 106 16.87 16.99 32.75
C GLN A 106 16.65 15.86 33.75
N ASN A 107 17.78 15.46 34.29
CA ASN A 107 17.97 14.46 35.32
C ASN A 107 17.25 14.94 36.59
N ASP A 108 16.02 14.49 36.82
CA ASP A 108 15.35 14.57 38.11
C ASP A 108 14.61 13.24 38.36
N SER A 109 15.20 12.45 39.25
CA SER A 109 14.59 11.52 40.20
C SER A 109 13.34 10.73 39.79
N ASP A 110 13.48 9.39 39.77
CA ASP A 110 12.44 8.42 40.15
C ASP A 110 11.01 8.70 39.65
N SER A 111 10.82 8.83 38.33
CA SER A 111 9.48 8.77 37.74
C SER A 111 9.29 7.41 37.09
N GLY A 112 8.75 6.48 37.89
CA GLY A 112 8.48 5.11 37.49
C GLY A 112 7.72 5.02 36.17
N SER A 113 8.21 4.18 35.27
CA SER A 113 7.49 3.81 34.05
C SER A 113 6.13 3.24 34.44
N ILE A 114 5.07 3.93 34.01
CA ILE A 114 3.69 3.52 34.29
C ILE A 114 3.29 2.47 33.25
N CYS A 115 2.88 1.29 33.71
CA CYS A 115 2.45 0.23 32.82
C CYS A 115 1.18 0.63 32.04
N LEU A 116 1.31 0.76 30.71
CA LEU A 116 0.21 1.11 29.81
C LEU A 116 -0.96 0.11 29.87
N LYS A 117 -0.67 -1.18 30.07
CA LYS A 117 -1.71 -2.23 30.17
C LYS A 117 -2.52 -2.10 31.46
N CYS A 118 -1.86 -1.93 32.61
CA CYS A 118 -2.51 -1.71 33.90
C CYS A 118 -3.33 -0.40 33.90
N THR A 119 -2.81 0.65 33.25
CA THR A 119 -3.52 1.94 33.11
C THR A 119 -4.80 1.77 32.30
N GLN A 120 -4.73 1.09 31.15
CA GLN A 120 -5.89 0.86 30.30
C GLN A 120 -6.95 -0.01 30.99
N GLN A 121 -6.54 -1.02 31.75
CA GLN A 121 -7.45 -1.88 32.49
C GLN A 121 -8.18 -1.13 33.62
N ALA A 122 -7.47 -0.29 34.38
CA ALA A 122 -8.07 0.51 35.45
C ALA A 122 -9.09 1.52 34.92
N LEU A 123 -8.80 2.19 33.80
CA LEU A 123 -9.73 3.10 33.13
C LEU A 123 -10.98 2.37 32.62
N GLY A 124 -10.81 1.19 32.01
CA GLY A 124 -11.93 0.37 31.55
C GLY A 124 -12.84 -0.08 32.69
N TYR A 125 -12.27 -0.49 33.82
CA TYR A 125 -13.03 -0.87 35.01
C TYR A 125 -13.84 0.30 35.59
N GLN A 126 -13.23 1.48 35.68
CA GLN A 126 -13.89 2.70 36.15
C GLN A 126 -15.06 3.11 35.24
N GLN A 127 -14.90 2.95 33.93
CA GLN A 127 -15.96 3.22 32.97
C GLN A 127 -17.13 2.22 33.12
N LEU A 128 -16.86 0.95 33.40
CA LEU A 128 -17.90 -0.04 33.71
C LEU A 128 -18.62 0.27 35.03
N LEU A 129 -17.90 0.65 36.09
CA LEU A 129 -18.51 1.02 37.38
C LEU A 129 -19.47 2.20 37.24
N SER A 130 -19.11 3.19 36.42
CA SER A 130 -19.95 4.35 36.14
C SER A 130 -21.26 4.00 35.42
N LEU A 131 -21.29 2.86 34.72
CA LEU A 131 -22.49 2.35 34.04
C LEU A 131 -23.38 1.50 34.96
N LEU A 132 -22.81 0.89 36.00
CA LEU A 132 -23.54 0.01 36.92
C LEU A 132 -24.13 0.78 38.12
N ASP A 133 -23.44 1.80 38.64
CA ASP A 133 -23.92 2.64 39.74
C ASP A 133 -23.37 4.09 39.62
N PRO A 134 -24.21 5.09 39.29
CA PRO A 134 -23.79 6.49 39.16
C PRO A 134 -23.26 7.10 40.47
N SER A 135 -23.59 6.52 41.63
CA SER A 135 -23.19 7.03 42.95
C SER A 135 -21.71 6.76 43.25
N ALA A 136 -21.16 5.66 42.73
CA ALA A 136 -19.77 5.23 42.97
C ALA A 136 -18.71 6.09 42.27
N ALA A 137 -19.10 6.87 41.25
CA ALA A 137 -18.22 7.77 40.50
C ALA A 137 -17.67 8.95 41.33
N SER A 138 -18.19 9.17 42.54
CA SER A 138 -17.76 10.21 43.46
C SER A 138 -16.48 9.87 44.25
N SER A 139 -16.06 8.60 44.27
CA SER A 139 -14.80 8.18 44.88
C SER A 139 -13.63 8.44 43.92
N ALA A 140 -12.63 9.19 44.39
CA ALA A 140 -11.63 9.85 43.56
C ALA A 140 -10.96 8.91 42.51
N PRO A 141 -11.29 9.05 41.21
CA PRO A 141 -10.88 8.11 40.17
C PRO A 141 -9.35 8.02 39.99
N LEU A 142 -8.65 9.10 40.35
CA LEU A 142 -7.20 9.21 40.28
C LEU A 142 -6.48 8.51 41.43
N LEU A 143 -7.10 8.41 42.61
CA LEU A 143 -6.51 7.71 43.76
C LEU A 143 -6.50 6.20 43.54
N THR A 144 -7.59 5.66 42.97
CA THR A 144 -7.69 4.24 42.60
C THR A 144 -6.70 3.89 41.49
N LEU A 145 -6.54 4.76 40.49
CA LEU A 145 -5.58 4.56 39.40
C LEU A 145 -4.14 4.57 39.93
N SER A 146 -3.78 5.54 40.78
CA SER A 146 -2.45 5.61 41.39
C SER A 146 -2.13 4.37 42.24
N ALA A 147 -3.09 3.85 43.01
CA ALA A 147 -2.92 2.65 43.82
C ALA A 147 -2.73 1.39 42.97
N VAL A 148 -3.54 1.22 41.92
CA VAL A 148 -3.43 0.07 40.99
C VAL A 148 -2.09 0.10 40.24
N LEU A 149 -1.62 1.27 39.84
CA LEU A 149 -0.35 1.43 39.14
C LEU A 149 0.86 1.24 40.06
N SER A 150 0.79 1.71 41.31
CA SER A 150 1.85 1.51 42.31
C SER A 150 2.02 0.04 42.73
N ALA A 151 0.95 -0.77 42.61
CA ALA A 151 0.98 -2.20 42.92
C ALA A 151 1.20 -3.09 41.68
N CYS A 152 1.29 -2.51 40.48
CA CYS A 152 1.43 -3.27 39.24
C CYS A 152 2.88 -3.81 39.14
N PRO A 153 3.08 -5.14 39.02
CA PRO A 153 4.41 -5.75 38.97
C PRO A 153 5.15 -5.54 37.63
N HIS A 154 4.52 -4.85 36.67
CA HIS A 154 5.02 -4.65 35.31
C HIS A 154 5.76 -3.31 35.13
N LYS A 155 6.60 -2.92 36.10
CA LYS A 155 7.50 -1.75 35.97
C LYS A 155 8.62 -2.11 34.99
N ASP A 156 8.29 -2.06 33.70
CA ASP A 156 9.23 -2.02 32.58
C ASP A 156 8.83 -0.85 31.67
#